data_AF-C1E615-F1
#
_entry.id   AF-C1E615-F1
#
_cell.length_a   1.000
_cell.length_b   1.000
_cell.length_c   1.000
_cell.angle_alpha   90.00
_cell.angle_beta   90.00
_cell.angle_gamma   90.00
#
_symmetry.space_group_name_H-M   'P 1'
#
loop_
_entity.id
_entity.type
_entity.pdbx_description
1 polymer ?
#
loop_
_entity_poly.entity_id
_entity_poly.type
_entity_poly.pdbx_seq_one_letter_code
_entity_poly.pdbx_strand_id
1 'polypeptide(L)'
;MAPSFNSPKQELEQGICGQHGWSSSYFQAPSSRWCVEVRWGVGPRNGRVFVSDDVSDGASKAGVKKGHAAAATVAIAGLRDIVYAANSRQNLTIVEAFGAQFDHTCFVTSGLEGWAKLWEINPTEVFIDVEGNQVTPPVLVQVCVPFRVFGEQHDRSLCLLEVPNSSRARRDPGVSEDMNRLLGDPKITKVFCDGTSGADRRSLGVVDSDNYVDLEDIASSLVGATGVRRGLARIMNLAWPNPEVRVAKDTRDKQSVLFFAAIEQGKKPRPKELDEIPNRIRRYAAMDAWCTMTAYRGLRQQAQHEGLLMTD
;
A
#
# COMPACT_ATOMS: atom_id res chain seq x y z
N MET A 1 -0.24 17.88 22.03
CA MET A 1 -0.37 16.87 23.10
C MET A 1 0.02 15.53 22.52
N ALA A 2 0.90 14.78 23.17
CA ALA A 2 1.17 13.40 22.78
C ALA A 2 -0.13 12.58 22.89
N PRO A 3 -0.40 11.62 21.99
CA PRO A 3 -1.56 10.75 22.11
C PRO A 3 -1.52 10.02 23.46
N SER A 4 -2.65 10.07 24.18
CA SER A 4 -2.84 9.31 25.42
C SER A 4 -3.32 7.90 25.05
N PHE A 5 -2.53 6.87 25.39
CA PHE A 5 -2.93 5.48 25.21
C PHE A 5 -3.48 4.90 26.50
N ASN A 6 -4.58 4.15 26.42
CA ASN A 6 -5.25 3.61 27.62
C ASN A 6 -4.62 2.31 28.13
N SER A 7 -3.57 1.80 27.47
CA SER A 7 -2.81 0.61 27.89
C SER A 7 -1.48 0.48 27.13
N PRO A 8 -0.49 -0.25 27.69
CA PRO A 8 0.75 -0.58 26.98
C PRO A 8 0.51 -1.29 25.63
N LYS A 9 -0.51 -2.16 25.56
CA LYS A 9 -0.89 -2.83 24.31
C LYS A 9 -1.24 -1.81 23.21
N GLN A 10 -2.06 -0.81 23.55
CA GLN A 10 -2.45 0.24 22.59
C GLN A 10 -1.27 1.13 22.21
N GLU A 11 -0.40 1.47 23.16
CA GLU A 11 0.83 2.22 22.87
C GLU A 11 1.72 1.47 21.88
N LEU A 12 1.93 0.16 22.08
CA LEU A 12 2.72 -0.65 21.17
C LEU A 12 2.04 -0.79 19.80
N GLU A 13 0.77 -1.20 19.75
CA GLU A 13 0.08 -1.50 18.49
C GLU A 13 -0.21 -0.25 17.66
N GLN A 14 -0.66 0.83 18.28
CA GLN A 14 -1.13 2.03 17.58
C GLN A 14 -0.07 3.13 17.57
N GLY A 15 0.58 3.35 18.71
CA GLY A 15 1.57 4.41 18.87
C GLY A 15 2.90 4.11 18.19
N ILE A 16 3.37 2.87 18.28
CA ILE A 16 4.64 2.45 17.67
C ILE A 16 4.37 1.72 16.35
N CYS A 17 3.79 0.53 16.41
CA CYS A 17 3.67 -0.33 15.24
C CYS A 17 2.81 0.31 14.14
N GLY A 18 1.64 0.85 14.51
CA GLY A 18 0.75 1.55 13.60
C GLY A 18 1.32 2.83 12.99
N GLN A 19 2.23 3.52 13.70
CA GLN A 19 2.92 4.69 13.13
C GLN A 19 3.88 4.27 12.00
N HIS A 20 4.64 3.20 12.22
CA HIS A 20 5.72 2.79 11.32
C HIS A 20 5.34 1.69 10.31
N GLY A 21 4.15 1.09 10.43
CA GLY A 21 3.73 -0.04 9.59
C GLY A 21 4.36 -1.38 10.02
N TRP A 22 4.84 -1.45 11.26
CA TRP A 22 5.39 -2.67 11.86
C TRP A 22 4.26 -3.58 12.32
N SER A 23 4.56 -4.87 12.47
CA SER A 23 3.62 -5.84 13.02
C SER A 23 3.91 -6.13 14.49
N SER A 24 2.87 -6.58 15.20
CA SER A 24 3.00 -7.12 16.54
C SER A 24 2.08 -8.32 16.72
N SER A 25 2.60 -9.46 17.16
CA SER A 25 1.84 -10.69 17.38
C SER A 25 2.06 -11.21 18.80
N TYR A 26 0.98 -11.40 19.55
CA TYR A 26 1.01 -11.86 20.94
C TYR A 26 0.72 -13.36 21.04
N PHE A 27 1.44 -14.05 21.91
CA PHE A 27 1.25 -15.47 22.16
C PHE A 27 1.78 -15.88 23.54
N GLN A 28 1.40 -17.06 24.02
CA GLN A 28 2.02 -17.68 25.19
C GLN A 28 3.10 -18.67 24.75
N ALA A 29 4.29 -18.55 25.33
CA ALA A 29 5.34 -19.54 25.17
C ALA A 29 4.99 -20.84 25.92
N PRO A 30 5.66 -21.98 25.61
CA PRO A 30 5.48 -23.24 26.35
C PRO A 30 5.70 -23.11 27.86
N SER A 31 6.47 -22.11 28.31
CA SER A 31 6.66 -21.78 29.72
C SER A 31 5.50 -21.00 30.36
N SER A 32 4.35 -20.92 29.70
CA SER A 32 3.18 -20.10 30.06
C SER A 32 3.42 -18.59 30.13
N ARG A 33 4.60 -18.12 29.72
CA ARG A 33 4.96 -16.69 29.73
C ARG A 33 4.37 -15.99 28.51
N TRP A 34 3.85 -14.79 28.73
CA TRP A 34 3.33 -13.96 27.65
C TRP A 34 4.46 -13.32 26.86
N CYS A 35 4.36 -13.44 25.54
CA CYS A 35 5.32 -12.94 24.56
C CYS A 35 4.64 -12.02 23.57
N VAL A 36 5.42 -11.11 22.99
CA VAL A 36 5.06 -10.37 21.78
C VAL A 36 6.21 -10.39 20.80
N GLU A 37 5.96 -10.85 19.57
CA GLU A 37 6.86 -10.66 18.45
C GLU A 37 6.55 -9.32 17.80
N VAL A 38 7.56 -8.48 17.61
CA VAL A 38 7.44 -7.23 16.85
C VAL A 38 8.36 -7.32 15.64
N ARG A 39 7.84 -7.08 14.43
CA ARG A 39 8.63 -7.05 13.20
C ARG A 39 8.54 -5.68 12.53
N TRP A 40 9.69 -5.08 12.27
CA TRP A 40 9.83 -3.75 11.68
C TRP A 40 10.32 -3.75 10.23
N GLY A 41 10.46 -4.94 9.62
CA GLY A 41 10.85 -5.11 8.22
C GLY A 41 10.64 -6.55 7.76
N VAL A 42 10.99 -6.82 6.49
CA VAL A 42 10.91 -8.16 5.89
C VAL A 42 12.01 -9.07 6.46
N GLY A 43 11.66 -10.32 6.75
CA GLY A 43 12.62 -11.35 7.18
C GLY A 43 12.93 -11.38 8.68
N PRO A 44 13.58 -12.46 9.15
CA PRO A 44 13.78 -12.73 10.56
C PRO A 44 14.74 -11.76 11.25
N ARG A 45 15.63 -11.09 10.49
CA ARG A 45 16.57 -10.10 11.03
C ARG A 45 15.90 -8.80 11.44
N ASN A 46 14.70 -8.54 10.92
CA ASN A 46 13.95 -7.31 11.14
C ASN A 46 12.79 -7.52 12.11
N GLY A 47 13.00 -8.30 13.15
CA GLY A 47 12.04 -8.51 14.22
C GLY A 47 12.66 -9.09 15.49
N ARG A 48 11.90 -9.06 16.58
CA ARG A 48 12.31 -9.61 17.87
C ARG A 48 11.12 -10.08 18.68
N VAL A 49 11.30 -11.18 19.41
CA VAL A 49 10.37 -11.64 20.45
C VAL A 49 10.77 -11.05 21.79
N PHE A 50 9.80 -10.43 22.46
CA PHE A 50 9.93 -9.89 23.81
C PHE A 50 9.09 -10.75 24.75
N VAL A 51 9.72 -11.23 25.82
CA VAL A 51 9.12 -12.17 26.78
C VAL A 51 8.90 -11.45 28.10
N SER A 52 7.68 -11.48 28.62
CA SER A 52 7.36 -11.00 29.96
C SER A 52 7.45 -12.11 31.01
N ASP A 53 7.58 -11.73 32.28
CA ASP A 53 7.48 -12.68 33.40
C ASP A 53 6.02 -12.98 33.79
N ASP A 54 5.03 -12.39 33.10
CA ASP A 54 3.62 -12.64 33.39
C ASP A 54 3.18 -14.01 32.88
N VAL A 55 2.52 -14.76 33.75
CA VAL A 55 2.00 -16.12 33.51
C VAL A 55 0.47 -16.18 33.65
N SER A 56 -0.22 -15.05 33.48
CA SER A 56 -1.66 -14.98 33.65
C SER A 56 -2.38 -15.92 32.68
N ASP A 57 -3.45 -16.55 33.14
CA ASP A 57 -4.18 -17.57 32.38
C ASP A 57 -4.68 -17.10 31.01
N GLY A 58 -4.18 -17.73 29.95
CA GLY A 58 -4.55 -17.45 28.56
C GLY A 58 -5.93 -17.98 28.16
N ALA A 59 -6.56 -18.82 28.99
CA ALA A 59 -7.94 -19.23 28.78
C ALA A 59 -8.96 -18.16 29.22
N SER A 60 -8.54 -17.16 30.00
CA SER A 60 -9.42 -16.10 30.52
C SER A 60 -9.23 -14.76 29.80
N LYS A 61 -10.32 -14.04 29.50
CA LYS A 61 -10.25 -12.69 28.90
C LYS A 61 -9.41 -11.72 29.72
N ALA A 62 -9.53 -11.78 31.05
CA ALA A 62 -8.76 -10.92 31.95
C ALA A 62 -7.27 -11.27 31.94
N GLY A 63 -6.92 -12.56 31.94
CA GLY A 63 -5.55 -13.02 31.87
C GLY A 63 -4.88 -12.69 30.53
N VAL A 64 -5.58 -12.88 29.40
CA VAL A 64 -5.11 -12.44 28.07
C VAL A 64 -4.83 -10.94 28.05
N LYS A 65 -5.77 -10.11 28.54
CA LYS A 65 -5.60 -8.65 28.58
C LYS A 65 -4.38 -8.24 29.40
N LYS A 66 -4.19 -8.86 30.58
CA LYS A 66 -3.06 -8.59 31.47
C LYS A 66 -1.74 -9.06 30.85
N GLY A 67 -1.72 -10.26 30.28
CA GLY A 67 -0.56 -10.84 29.62
C GLY A 67 -0.09 -10.04 28.42
N HIS A 68 -1.00 -9.62 27.54
CA HIS A 68 -0.69 -8.73 26.43
C HIS A 68 -0.10 -7.39 26.92
N ALA A 69 -0.68 -6.79 27.96
CA ALA A 69 -0.15 -5.55 28.51
C ALA A 69 1.28 -5.74 29.07
N ALA A 70 1.55 -6.84 29.77
CA ALA A 70 2.86 -7.15 30.31
C ALA A 70 3.92 -7.37 29.21
N ALA A 71 3.60 -8.15 28.17
CA ALA A 71 4.48 -8.36 27.02
C ALA A 71 4.74 -7.04 26.27
N ALA A 72 3.71 -6.22 26.08
CA ALA A 72 3.85 -4.92 25.43
C ALA A 72 4.76 -3.98 26.20
N THR A 73 4.69 -3.94 27.54
CA THR A 73 5.59 -3.13 28.37
C THR A 73 7.06 -3.51 28.14
N VAL A 74 7.38 -4.81 28.08
CA VAL A 74 8.74 -5.27 27.81
C VAL A 74 9.19 -4.86 26.40
N ALA A 75 8.32 -5.02 25.40
CA ALA A 75 8.62 -4.62 24.03
C ALA A 75 8.86 -3.13 23.89
N ILE A 76 8.01 -2.27 24.47
CA ILE A 76 8.18 -0.81 24.42
C ILE A 76 9.54 -0.40 25.00
N ALA A 77 9.94 -0.98 26.14
CA ALA A 77 11.25 -0.72 26.72
C ALA A 77 12.38 -1.20 25.81
N GLY A 78 12.27 -2.42 25.26
CA GLY A 78 13.29 -3.03 24.41
C GLY A 78 13.39 -2.45 22.99
N LEU A 79 12.38 -1.73 22.51
CA LEU A 79 12.34 -1.09 21.19
C LEU A 79 12.87 0.35 21.19
N ARG A 80 13.24 0.93 22.34
CA ARG A 80 13.60 2.35 22.46
C ARG A 80 14.55 2.86 21.39
N ASP A 81 15.68 2.18 21.20
CA ASP A 81 16.71 2.63 20.25
C ASP A 81 16.25 2.49 18.79
N ILE A 82 15.49 1.42 18.49
CA ILE A 82 14.93 1.17 17.16
C ILE A 82 13.89 2.24 16.81
N VAL A 83 13.02 2.57 17.76
CA VAL A 83 12.00 3.63 17.60
C VAL A 83 12.66 5.00 17.50
N TYR A 84 13.68 5.28 18.31
CA TYR A 84 14.45 6.52 18.22
C TYR A 84 15.08 6.68 16.84
N ALA A 85 15.79 5.65 16.35
CA ALA A 85 16.41 5.65 15.02
C ALA A 85 15.38 5.75 13.88
N ALA A 86 14.18 5.20 14.06
CA ALA A 86 13.11 5.32 13.07
C ALA A 86 12.45 6.72 13.07
N ASN A 87 12.37 7.37 14.24
CA ASN A 87 11.79 8.71 14.39
C ASN A 87 12.77 9.85 14.11
N SER A 88 14.08 9.59 14.14
CA SER A 88 15.10 10.58 13.76
C SER A 88 15.21 10.77 12.24
N ARG A 89 14.58 9.91 11.44
CA ARG A 89 14.57 10.01 9.98
C ARG A 89 13.78 11.24 9.52
N GLN A 90 14.22 11.85 8.43
CA GLN A 90 13.49 12.91 7.78
C GLN A 90 12.15 12.38 7.25
N ASN A 91 11.05 13.02 7.63
CA ASN A 91 9.73 12.69 7.11
C ASN A 91 9.49 13.42 5.79
N LEU A 92 9.35 12.67 4.71
CA LEU A 92 9.03 13.17 3.37
C LEU A 92 7.71 12.58 2.88
N THR A 93 6.97 13.34 2.07
CA THR A 93 5.83 12.80 1.32
C THR A 93 6.31 11.90 0.19
N ILE A 94 5.41 11.11 -0.42
CA ILE A 94 5.73 10.33 -1.63
C ILE A 94 6.25 11.25 -2.75
N VAL A 95 5.63 12.42 -2.93
CA VAL A 95 6.06 13.40 -3.94
C VAL A 95 7.48 13.89 -3.67
N GLU A 96 7.79 14.23 -2.42
CA GLU A 96 9.11 14.73 -2.02
C GLU A 96 10.19 13.65 -2.14
N ALA A 97 9.88 12.40 -1.78
CA ALA A 97 10.83 11.29 -1.79
C ALA A 97 11.08 10.69 -3.19
N PHE A 98 10.03 10.57 -4.01
CA PHE A 98 10.09 9.82 -5.27
C PHE A 98 9.74 10.64 -6.52
N GLY A 99 9.27 11.88 -6.37
CA GLY A 99 8.77 12.67 -7.49
C GLY A 99 9.79 12.85 -8.63
N ALA A 100 11.05 13.13 -8.30
CA ALA A 100 12.09 13.27 -9.32
C ALA A 100 12.39 11.95 -10.07
N GLN A 101 12.38 10.82 -9.36
CA GLN A 101 12.56 9.51 -9.97
C GLN A 101 11.36 9.17 -10.86
N PHE A 102 10.14 9.42 -10.38
CA PHE A 102 8.92 9.24 -11.17
C PHE A 102 8.99 10.04 -12.48
N ASP A 103 9.30 11.35 -12.40
CA ASP A 103 9.38 12.21 -13.59
C ASP A 103 10.45 11.75 -14.59
N HIS A 104 11.52 11.12 -14.10
CA HIS A 104 12.59 10.59 -14.94
C HIS A 104 12.27 9.21 -15.55
N THR A 105 11.50 8.36 -14.85
CA THR A 105 11.36 6.94 -15.21
C THR A 105 9.99 6.56 -15.75
N CYS A 106 8.97 7.38 -15.51
CA CYS A 106 7.59 7.07 -15.87
C CYS A 106 7.07 7.95 -17.00
N PHE A 107 6.63 7.32 -18.09
CA PHE A 107 5.91 7.96 -19.17
C PHE A 107 4.40 7.93 -18.88
N VAL A 108 3.79 9.10 -18.67
CA VAL A 108 2.35 9.21 -18.41
C VAL A 108 1.60 9.47 -19.72
N THR A 109 0.57 8.70 -20.00
CA THR A 109 -0.23 8.80 -21.24
C THR A 109 -1.70 8.44 -21.00
N SER A 110 -2.54 8.58 -22.01
CA SER A 110 -3.97 8.21 -21.95
C SER A 110 -4.52 7.88 -23.33
N GLY A 111 -5.78 7.44 -23.37
CA GLY A 111 -6.53 7.21 -24.60
C GLY A 111 -5.99 6.07 -25.45
N LEU A 112 -6.40 6.03 -26.72
CA LEU A 112 -6.11 4.93 -27.65
C LEU A 112 -4.60 4.71 -27.86
N GLU A 113 -3.82 5.78 -27.99
CA GLU A 113 -2.36 5.66 -28.15
C GLU A 113 -1.70 5.05 -26.91
N GLY A 114 -2.19 5.43 -25.72
CA GLY A 114 -1.68 4.85 -24.48
C GLY A 114 -2.00 3.36 -24.36
N TRP A 115 -3.23 2.98 -24.72
CA TRP A 115 -3.64 1.57 -24.73
C TRP A 115 -2.87 0.74 -25.75
N ALA A 116 -2.66 1.28 -26.96
CA ALA A 116 -1.83 0.64 -27.98
C ALA A 116 -0.42 0.34 -27.45
N LYS A 117 0.23 1.33 -26.84
CA LYS A 117 1.57 1.16 -26.21
C LYS A 117 1.56 0.13 -25.10
N LEU A 118 0.54 0.11 -24.24
CA LEU A 118 0.42 -0.89 -23.19
C LEU A 118 0.36 -2.30 -23.78
N TRP A 119 -0.41 -2.51 -24.84
CA TRP A 119 -0.52 -3.81 -25.49
C TRP A 119 0.74 -4.22 -26.25
N GLU A 120 1.49 -3.26 -26.82
CA GLU A 120 2.82 -3.51 -27.40
C GLU A 120 3.83 -4.01 -26.36
N ILE A 121 3.74 -3.51 -25.11
CA ILE A 121 4.57 -3.99 -23.99
C ILE A 121 4.27 -5.46 -23.64
N ASN A 122 3.05 -5.93 -23.93
CA ASN A 122 2.58 -7.28 -23.63
C ASN A 122 2.83 -7.69 -22.15
N PRO A 123 2.24 -6.97 -21.18
CA PRO A 123 2.54 -7.13 -19.77
C PRO A 123 2.00 -8.45 -19.21
N THR A 124 2.74 -9.05 -18.27
CA THR A 124 2.26 -10.17 -17.44
C THR A 124 1.76 -9.71 -16.07
N GLU A 125 2.13 -8.49 -15.67
CA GLU A 125 1.74 -7.85 -14.41
C GLU A 125 1.42 -6.38 -14.69
N VAL A 126 0.36 -5.86 -14.09
CA VAL A 126 -0.05 -4.46 -14.16
C VAL A 126 -0.33 -3.94 -12.75
N PHE A 127 -0.03 -2.67 -12.51
CA PHE A 127 -0.16 -2.05 -11.20
C PHE A 127 -1.23 -0.99 -11.26
N ILE A 128 -2.32 -1.20 -10.53
CA ILE A 128 -3.54 -0.42 -10.68
C ILE A 128 -3.79 0.39 -9.41
N ASP A 129 -4.13 1.64 -9.62
CA ASP A 129 -4.73 2.50 -8.61
C ASP A 129 -5.99 3.15 -9.18
N VAL A 130 -6.86 3.66 -8.31
CA VAL A 130 -8.04 4.42 -8.72
C VAL A 130 -8.29 5.60 -7.81
N GLU A 131 -8.95 6.61 -8.36
CA GLU A 131 -9.37 7.80 -7.63
C GLU A 131 -10.88 8.02 -7.76
N GLY A 132 -11.51 8.47 -6.68
CA GLY A 132 -12.96 8.66 -6.61
C GLY A 132 -13.74 7.34 -6.69
N ASN A 133 -13.37 6.37 -5.85
CA ASN A 133 -13.82 4.98 -5.84
C ASN A 133 -15.07 4.70 -4.98
N GLN A 134 -15.71 5.72 -4.40
CA GLN A 134 -16.98 5.57 -3.67
C GLN A 134 -18.18 5.43 -4.61
N VAL A 135 -17.96 5.58 -5.92
CA VAL A 135 -18.93 5.37 -6.99
C VAL A 135 -18.35 4.40 -8.02
N THR A 136 -19.24 3.71 -8.76
CA THR A 136 -18.86 2.81 -9.85
C THR A 136 -19.40 3.36 -11.17
N PRO A 137 -18.54 3.55 -12.20
CA PRO A 137 -17.08 3.41 -12.17
C PRO A 137 -16.38 4.43 -11.26
N PRO A 138 -15.11 4.21 -10.85
CA PRO A 138 -14.28 5.22 -10.20
C PRO A 138 -14.05 6.42 -11.12
N VAL A 139 -13.72 7.59 -10.58
CA VAL A 139 -13.54 8.83 -11.37
C VAL A 139 -12.34 8.77 -12.32
N LEU A 140 -11.22 8.19 -11.88
CA LEU A 140 -9.99 8.04 -12.65
C LEU A 140 -9.35 6.69 -12.31
N VAL A 141 -8.82 6.01 -13.31
CA VAL A 141 -8.07 4.75 -13.16
C VAL A 141 -6.66 4.96 -13.67
N GLN A 142 -5.68 4.42 -12.96
CA GLN A 142 -4.27 4.49 -13.35
C GLN A 142 -3.71 3.07 -13.48
N VAL A 143 -3.13 2.75 -14.64
CA VAL A 143 -2.51 1.44 -14.91
C VAL A 143 -1.04 1.66 -15.22
N CYS A 144 -0.17 1.21 -14.33
CA CYS A 144 1.27 1.28 -14.51
C CYS A 144 1.82 -0.09 -14.94
N VAL A 145 2.74 -0.08 -15.91
CA VAL A 145 3.48 -1.26 -16.35
C VAL A 145 4.96 -0.91 -16.54
N PRO A 146 5.89 -1.77 -16.11
CA PRO A 146 7.29 -1.61 -16.44
C PRO A 146 7.57 -2.08 -17.87
N PHE A 147 8.57 -1.48 -18.51
CA PHE A 147 9.08 -1.94 -19.80
C PHE A 147 10.57 -1.64 -19.94
N ARG A 148 11.24 -2.37 -20.84
CA ARG A 148 12.66 -2.19 -21.13
C ARG A 148 12.86 -1.37 -22.39
N VAL A 149 13.76 -0.40 -22.32
CA VAL A 149 14.27 0.31 -23.49
C VAL A 149 15.61 -0.29 -23.86
N PHE A 150 15.76 -0.74 -25.11
CA PHE A 150 17.02 -1.31 -25.58
C PHE A 150 18.15 -0.28 -25.48
N GLY A 151 19.25 -0.67 -24.81
CA GLY A 151 20.41 0.20 -24.59
C GLY A 151 20.37 1.04 -23.31
N GLU A 152 19.27 1.02 -22.55
CA GLU A 152 19.22 1.64 -21.22
C GLU A 152 19.53 0.63 -20.11
N GLN A 153 20.21 1.08 -19.05
CA GLN A 153 20.54 0.24 -17.89
C GLN A 153 19.37 0.08 -16.90
N HIS A 154 18.32 0.89 -17.03
CA HIS A 154 17.20 0.93 -16.10
C HIS A 154 15.88 0.67 -16.82
N ASP A 155 15.03 -0.13 -16.20
CA ASP A 155 13.64 -0.28 -16.63
C ASP A 155 12.94 1.09 -16.59
N ARG A 156 12.12 1.37 -17.59
CA ARG A 156 11.18 2.49 -17.60
C ARG A 156 9.80 1.97 -17.22
N SER A 157 8.84 2.88 -17.04
CA SER A 157 7.44 2.51 -16.84
C SER A 157 6.51 3.37 -17.66
N LEU A 158 5.39 2.79 -18.07
CA LEU A 158 4.27 3.49 -18.68
C LEU A 158 3.18 3.57 -17.61
N CYS A 159 2.61 4.76 -17.38
CA CYS A 159 1.39 4.91 -16.60
C CYS A 159 0.28 5.44 -17.51
N LEU A 160 -0.70 4.60 -17.78
CA LEU A 160 -1.90 4.93 -18.52
C LEU A 160 -2.96 5.49 -17.56
N LEU A 161 -3.55 6.63 -17.92
CA LEU A 161 -4.67 7.24 -17.22
C LEU A 161 -5.95 7.06 -18.04
N GLU A 162 -7.00 6.53 -17.41
CA GLU A 162 -8.33 6.40 -18.00
C GLU A 162 -9.38 7.12 -17.14
N VAL A 163 -10.20 7.95 -17.78
CA VAL A 163 -11.40 8.54 -17.18
C VAL A 163 -12.60 7.71 -17.63
N PRO A 164 -13.20 6.87 -16.75
CA PRO A 164 -14.29 6.01 -17.19
C PRO A 164 -15.56 6.81 -17.48
N ASN A 165 -16.36 6.32 -18.44
CA ASN A 165 -17.56 6.96 -18.92
C ASN A 165 -18.79 6.55 -18.10
N SER A 166 -19.39 7.51 -17.38
CA SER A 166 -20.57 7.29 -16.54
C SER A 166 -21.89 7.08 -17.30
N SER A 167 -21.90 7.21 -18.63
CA SER A 167 -23.12 7.08 -19.45
C SER A 167 -23.50 5.64 -19.79
N ARG A 168 -22.61 4.66 -19.56
CA ARG A 168 -22.90 3.23 -19.73
C ARG A 168 -23.50 2.67 -18.43
N ALA A 169 -24.76 2.26 -18.49
CA ALA A 169 -25.58 1.92 -17.32
C ALA A 169 -25.43 0.47 -16.82
N ARG A 170 -25.37 0.32 -15.49
CA ARG A 170 -25.75 -0.82 -14.60
C ARG A 170 -25.23 -2.25 -14.84
N ARG A 171 -24.69 -2.60 -16.01
CA ARG A 171 -24.11 -3.95 -16.28
C ARG A 171 -22.70 -3.95 -16.86
N ASP A 172 -22.22 -2.78 -17.27
CA ASP A 172 -20.87 -2.54 -17.76
C ASP A 172 -20.25 -1.54 -16.77
N PRO A 173 -19.07 -1.80 -16.18
CA PRO A 173 -18.44 -0.87 -15.24
C PRO A 173 -18.25 0.53 -15.81
N GLY A 174 -18.39 0.74 -17.13
CA GLY A 174 -18.26 2.05 -17.78
C GLY A 174 -16.81 2.42 -18.06
N VAL A 175 -15.90 1.45 -17.92
CA VAL A 175 -14.52 1.52 -18.38
C VAL A 175 -14.43 1.15 -19.87
N SER A 176 -13.28 1.42 -20.48
CA SER A 176 -13.02 1.11 -21.89
C SER A 176 -13.01 -0.41 -22.18
N GLU A 177 -13.12 -0.77 -23.46
CA GLU A 177 -12.99 -2.18 -23.89
C GLU A 177 -11.60 -2.74 -23.57
N ASP A 178 -10.55 -1.93 -23.71
CA ASP A 178 -9.18 -2.30 -23.36
C ASP A 178 -9.02 -2.52 -21.85
N MET A 179 -9.62 -1.67 -21.02
CA MET A 179 -9.65 -1.88 -19.57
C MET A 179 -10.38 -3.18 -19.21
N ASN A 180 -11.57 -3.40 -19.78
CA ASN A 180 -12.33 -4.64 -19.56
C ASN A 180 -11.52 -5.88 -19.98
N ARG A 181 -10.82 -5.80 -21.12
CA ARG A 181 -9.92 -6.85 -21.59
C ARG A 181 -8.77 -7.11 -20.61
N LEU A 182 -8.11 -6.05 -20.12
CA LEU A 182 -7.00 -6.14 -19.17
C LEU A 182 -7.44 -6.73 -17.83
N LEU A 183 -8.56 -6.25 -17.27
CA LEU A 183 -9.08 -6.74 -15.99
C LEU A 183 -9.49 -8.22 -16.07
N GLY A 184 -10.13 -8.61 -17.18
CA GLY A 184 -10.61 -9.98 -17.42
C GLY A 184 -9.54 -10.97 -17.91
N ASP A 185 -8.33 -10.54 -18.24
CA ASP A 185 -7.27 -11.46 -18.71
C ASP A 185 -6.67 -12.23 -17.51
N PRO A 186 -6.85 -13.57 -17.43
CA PRO A 186 -6.29 -14.35 -16.34
C PRO A 186 -4.76 -14.51 -16.42
N LYS A 187 -4.14 -14.20 -17.57
CA LYS A 187 -2.68 -14.28 -17.74
C LYS A 187 -1.96 -13.03 -17.21
N ILE A 188 -2.71 -11.97 -16.94
CA ILE A 188 -2.18 -10.72 -16.41
C ILE A 188 -2.54 -10.64 -14.93
N THR A 189 -1.54 -10.53 -14.07
CA THR A 189 -1.75 -10.29 -12.64
C THR A 189 -2.01 -8.80 -12.40
N LYS A 190 -3.13 -8.48 -11.77
CA LYS A 190 -3.49 -7.10 -11.40
C LYS A 190 -3.06 -6.84 -9.96
N VAL A 191 -2.09 -5.97 -9.75
CA VAL A 191 -1.56 -5.64 -8.42
C VAL A 191 -2.14 -4.33 -7.93
N PHE A 192 -2.75 -4.35 -6.74
CA PHE A 192 -3.35 -3.19 -6.10
C PHE A 192 -2.67 -2.88 -4.76
N CYS A 193 -2.80 -1.65 -4.28
CA CYS A 193 -2.57 -1.31 -2.87
C CYS A 193 -3.90 -0.96 -2.19
N ASP A 194 -4.82 -1.92 -2.21
CA ASP A 194 -6.21 -1.66 -1.85
C ASP A 194 -6.33 -1.57 -0.32
N GLY A 195 -6.93 -0.48 0.15
CA GLY A 195 -7.06 -0.23 1.58
C GLY A 195 -8.03 -1.19 2.27
N THR A 196 -8.42 -0.85 3.50
CA THR A 196 -9.48 -1.59 4.19
C THR A 196 -10.76 -1.46 3.38
N SER A 197 -11.32 -2.60 2.98
CA SER A 197 -12.53 -2.79 2.20
C SER A 197 -12.36 -3.12 0.72
N GLY A 198 -11.20 -3.16 0.08
CA GLY A 198 -11.18 -3.62 -1.33
C GLY A 198 -11.95 -2.67 -2.29
N ALA A 199 -11.96 -1.37 -1.99
CA ALA A 199 -12.80 -0.38 -2.67
C ALA A 199 -12.35 -0.16 -4.11
N ASP A 200 -11.04 -0.18 -4.34
CA ASP A 200 -10.44 0.04 -5.65
C ASP A 200 -10.88 -1.06 -6.60
N ARG A 201 -10.63 -2.31 -6.21
CA ARG A 201 -11.00 -3.50 -6.98
C ARG A 201 -12.50 -3.59 -7.22
N ARG A 202 -13.32 -3.36 -6.19
CA ARG A 202 -14.78 -3.38 -6.35
C ARG A 202 -15.28 -2.30 -7.29
N SER A 203 -14.70 -1.10 -7.25
CA SER A 203 -15.11 -0.01 -8.14
C SER A 203 -14.86 -0.35 -9.62
N LEU A 204 -13.90 -1.22 -9.89
CA LEU A 204 -13.57 -1.77 -11.20
C LEU A 204 -14.29 -3.08 -11.55
N GLY A 205 -15.05 -3.66 -10.61
CA GLY A 205 -15.72 -4.95 -10.80
C GLY A 205 -14.79 -6.17 -10.76
N VAL A 206 -13.57 -6.03 -10.22
CA VAL A 206 -12.64 -7.15 -10.02
C VAL A 206 -13.14 -8.03 -8.87
N VAL A 207 -13.22 -9.34 -9.10
CA VAL A 207 -13.75 -10.35 -8.18
C VAL A 207 -12.66 -11.32 -7.70
N ASP A 208 -12.96 -12.11 -6.67
CA ASP A 208 -12.01 -13.06 -6.05
C ASP A 208 -11.50 -14.17 -6.97
N SER A 209 -12.19 -14.45 -8.08
CA SER A 209 -11.73 -15.41 -9.10
C SER A 209 -10.75 -14.82 -10.12
N ASP A 210 -10.55 -13.51 -10.13
CA ASP A 210 -9.64 -12.86 -11.07
C ASP A 210 -8.19 -12.99 -10.59
N ASN A 211 -7.24 -13.02 -11.53
CA ASN A 211 -5.81 -13.01 -11.21
C ASN A 211 -5.38 -11.62 -10.70
N TYR A 212 -5.54 -11.37 -9.40
CA TYR A 212 -5.08 -10.15 -8.74
C TYR A 212 -4.30 -10.45 -7.46
N VAL A 213 -3.53 -9.45 -7.04
CA VAL A 213 -2.77 -9.48 -5.78
C VAL A 213 -2.93 -8.14 -5.06
N ASP A 214 -3.03 -8.17 -3.74
CA ASP A 214 -3.06 -6.99 -2.87
C ASP A 214 -1.73 -6.83 -2.14
N LEU A 215 -1.08 -5.67 -2.31
CA LEU A 215 0.18 -5.34 -1.63
C LEU A 215 0.08 -5.38 -0.11
N GLU A 216 -1.09 -5.10 0.45
CA GLU A 216 -1.30 -5.18 1.89
C GLU A 216 -1.23 -6.61 2.40
N ASP A 217 -1.70 -7.57 1.59
CA ASP A 217 -1.65 -8.99 1.90
C ASP A 217 -0.21 -9.51 1.76
N ILE A 218 0.51 -9.11 0.72
CA ILE A 218 1.95 -9.40 0.59
C ILE A 218 2.75 -8.82 1.76
N ALA A 219 2.54 -7.55 2.09
CA ALA A 219 3.26 -6.93 3.20
C ALA A 219 2.95 -7.63 4.53
N SER A 220 1.71 -8.11 4.70
CA SER A 220 1.30 -8.86 5.88
C SER A 220 1.89 -10.28 5.93
N SER A 221 2.05 -10.96 4.80
CA SER A 221 2.71 -12.28 4.76
C SER A 221 4.21 -12.17 5.07
N LEU A 222 4.87 -11.14 4.57
CA LEU A 222 6.31 -10.94 4.75
C LEU A 222 6.69 -10.36 6.12
N VAL A 223 5.93 -9.37 6.60
CA VAL A 223 6.27 -8.60 7.82
C VAL A 223 5.36 -8.98 8.99
N GLY A 224 4.30 -9.74 8.77
CA GLY A 224 3.28 -10.08 9.78
C GLY A 224 2.07 -9.14 9.70
N ALA A 225 0.92 -9.63 10.17
CA ALA A 225 -0.33 -8.88 10.15
C ALA A 225 -0.31 -7.66 11.08
N THR A 226 -1.09 -6.64 10.73
CA THR A 226 -1.28 -5.42 11.52
C THR A 226 -2.75 -5.25 11.87
N GLY A 227 -3.04 -4.56 12.98
CA GLY A 227 -4.43 -4.26 13.38
C GLY A 227 -5.16 -3.30 12.43
N VAL A 228 -4.41 -2.58 11.58
CA VAL A 228 -4.91 -1.71 10.51
C VAL A 228 -4.05 -1.89 9.26
N ARG A 229 -4.65 -1.75 8.07
CA ARG A 229 -3.94 -1.72 6.79
C ARG A 229 -2.86 -0.61 6.78
N ARG A 230 -1.71 -0.89 6.17
CA ARG A 230 -0.50 -0.05 6.21
C ARG A 230 -0.62 1.21 5.35
N GLY A 231 -1.31 1.13 4.24
CA GLY A 231 -1.30 2.10 3.15
C GLY A 231 0.03 2.12 2.41
N LEU A 232 -0.01 2.63 1.19
CA LEU A 232 1.11 2.64 0.26
C LEU A 232 2.39 3.26 0.84
N ALA A 233 2.30 4.41 1.52
CA ALA A 233 3.46 5.09 2.10
C ALA A 233 4.23 4.22 3.13
N ARG A 234 3.52 3.45 3.96
CA ARG A 234 4.17 2.56 4.93
C ARG A 234 4.73 1.32 4.25
N ILE A 235 4.04 0.79 3.24
CA ILE A 235 4.55 -0.32 2.43
C ILE A 235 5.83 0.10 1.69
N MET A 236 5.90 1.32 1.16
CA MET A 236 7.11 1.86 0.54
C MET A 236 8.31 1.87 1.50
N ASN A 237 8.11 2.21 2.78
CA ASN A 237 9.18 2.15 3.78
C ASN A 237 9.66 0.72 4.07
N LEU A 238 8.80 -0.28 3.91
CA LEU A 238 9.16 -1.69 4.07
C LEU A 238 9.87 -2.24 2.82
N ALA A 239 9.41 -1.83 1.64
CA ALA A 239 9.95 -2.23 0.35
C ALA A 239 11.35 -1.64 0.10
N TRP A 240 11.54 -0.38 0.48
CA TRP A 240 12.76 0.41 0.26
C TRP A 240 13.23 1.06 1.56
N PRO A 241 13.72 0.27 2.54
CA PRO A 241 14.17 0.82 3.81
C PRO A 241 15.35 1.79 3.61
N ASN A 242 15.15 3.04 4.01
CA ASN A 242 16.16 4.09 3.95
C ASN A 242 16.55 4.53 5.38
N PRO A 243 17.86 4.64 5.70
CA PRO A 243 18.30 5.05 7.03
C PRO A 243 18.06 6.54 7.32
N GLU A 244 17.92 7.38 6.30
CA GLU A 244 17.80 8.84 6.42
C GLU A 244 16.36 9.33 6.24
N VAL A 245 15.57 8.64 5.41
CA VAL A 245 14.22 9.08 5.01
C VAL A 245 13.16 8.08 5.48
N ARG A 246 12.03 8.63 5.96
CA ARG A 246 10.77 7.91 6.15
C ARG A 246 9.68 8.58 5.31
N VAL A 247 9.04 7.79 4.48
CA VAL A 247 7.92 8.23 3.64
C VAL A 247 6.64 8.25 4.47
N ALA A 248 5.91 9.35 4.42
CA ALA A 248 4.66 9.53 5.13
C ALA A 248 3.56 10.02 4.17
N LYS A 249 2.30 9.79 4.55
CA LYS A 249 1.17 10.34 3.81
C LYS A 249 1.20 11.87 3.90
N ASP A 250 0.94 12.57 2.79
CA ASP A 250 0.79 14.01 2.82
C ASP A 250 -0.49 14.38 3.59
N THR A 251 -0.31 15.04 4.74
CA THR A 251 -1.43 15.55 5.54
C THR A 251 -1.70 17.03 5.30
N ARG A 252 -0.82 17.73 4.59
CA ARG A 252 -0.86 19.17 4.35
C ARG A 252 -1.55 19.49 3.03
N ASP A 253 -1.17 18.81 1.95
CA ASP A 253 -1.85 18.95 0.66
C ASP A 253 -2.95 17.90 0.52
N LYS A 254 -4.20 18.37 0.57
CA LYS A 254 -5.40 17.53 0.38
C LYS A 254 -6.10 17.84 -0.94
N GLN A 255 -5.47 18.56 -1.86
CA GLN A 255 -6.15 19.06 -3.06
C GLN A 255 -6.64 17.94 -3.98
N SER A 256 -5.87 16.86 -4.16
CA SER A 256 -6.31 15.68 -4.93
C SER A 256 -7.52 15.03 -4.27
N VAL A 257 -7.43 14.73 -2.98
CA VAL A 257 -8.52 14.13 -2.18
C VAL A 257 -9.79 14.98 -2.25
N LEU A 258 -9.66 16.29 -2.05
CA LEU A 258 -10.80 17.22 -2.10
C LEU A 258 -11.41 17.32 -3.51
N PHE A 259 -10.59 17.19 -4.56
CA PHE A 259 -11.08 17.20 -5.94
C PHE A 259 -11.97 15.99 -6.23
N PHE A 260 -11.51 14.77 -5.91
CA PHE A 260 -12.29 13.56 -6.15
C PHE A 260 -13.51 13.46 -5.23
N ALA A 261 -13.37 13.82 -3.95
CA ALA A 261 -14.49 13.85 -3.02
C ALA A 261 -15.60 14.83 -3.45
N ALA A 262 -15.26 15.97 -4.06
CA ALA A 262 -16.27 16.90 -4.57
C ALA A 262 -17.08 16.30 -5.73
N ILE A 263 -16.47 15.44 -6.55
CA ILE A 263 -17.15 14.74 -7.66
C ILE A 263 -18.08 13.66 -7.10
N GLU A 264 -17.59 12.84 -6.18
CA GLU A 264 -18.38 11.78 -5.53
C GLU A 264 -19.61 12.33 -4.78
N GLN A 265 -19.48 13.52 -4.19
CA GLN A 265 -20.57 14.22 -3.51
C GLN A 265 -21.51 14.97 -4.46
N GLY A 266 -21.29 14.91 -5.77
CA GLY A 266 -22.09 15.63 -6.77
C GLY A 266 -21.91 17.15 -6.75
N LYS A 267 -20.92 17.68 -6.02
CA LYS A 267 -20.61 19.12 -5.95
C LYS A 267 -19.83 19.60 -7.18
N LYS A 268 -19.21 18.68 -7.91
CA LYS A 268 -18.50 18.92 -9.15
C LYS A 268 -18.93 17.88 -10.18
N PRO A 269 -19.13 18.25 -11.46
CA PRO A 269 -19.37 17.25 -12.50
C PRO A 269 -18.18 16.31 -12.64
N ARG A 270 -18.47 15.06 -13.02
CA ARG A 270 -17.45 14.08 -13.37
C ARG A 270 -16.73 14.53 -14.64
N PRO A 271 -15.39 14.44 -14.71
CA PRO A 271 -14.65 14.77 -15.91
C PRO A 271 -15.08 13.86 -17.06
N LYS A 272 -15.17 14.43 -18.27
CA LYS A 272 -15.42 13.65 -19.50
C LYS A 272 -14.12 13.20 -20.13
N GLU A 273 -13.10 14.03 -20.03
CA GLU A 273 -11.80 13.85 -20.64
C GLU A 273 -10.70 14.12 -19.60
N LEU A 274 -9.49 13.64 -19.89
CA LEU A 274 -8.39 13.72 -18.93
C LEU A 274 -7.89 15.16 -18.71
N ASP A 275 -7.98 16.04 -19.72
CA ASP A 275 -7.56 17.44 -19.63
C ASP A 275 -8.43 18.29 -18.68
N GLU A 276 -9.65 17.83 -18.36
CA GLU A 276 -10.50 18.42 -17.32
C GLU A 276 -9.98 18.15 -15.88
N ILE A 277 -8.99 17.27 -15.74
CA ILE A 277 -8.28 16.99 -14.48
C ILE A 277 -6.96 17.78 -14.43
N PRO A 278 -6.72 18.63 -13.40
CA PRO A 278 -5.50 19.40 -13.27
C PRO A 278 -4.22 18.55 -13.34
N ASN A 279 -3.20 19.03 -14.07
CA ASN A 279 -1.93 18.29 -14.28
C ASN A 279 -1.30 17.75 -12.99
N ARG A 280 -1.31 18.54 -11.92
CA ARG A 280 -0.76 18.12 -10.62
C ARG A 280 -1.50 16.92 -10.03
N ILE A 281 -2.82 16.85 -10.22
CA ILE A 281 -3.67 15.75 -9.74
C ILE A 281 -3.44 14.52 -10.62
N ARG A 282 -3.37 14.70 -11.95
CA ARG A 282 -3.01 13.62 -12.88
C ARG A 282 -1.66 13.01 -12.58
N ARG A 283 -0.65 13.85 -12.31
CA ARG A 283 0.70 13.43 -11.94
C ARG A 283 0.69 12.68 -10.62
N TYR A 284 0.00 13.19 -9.60
CA TYR A 284 -0.11 12.53 -8.30
C TYR A 284 -0.75 11.15 -8.43
N ALA A 285 -1.90 11.06 -9.10
CA ALA A 285 -2.60 9.82 -9.38
C ALA A 285 -1.73 8.80 -10.15
N ALA A 286 -1.02 9.23 -11.20
CA ALA A 286 -0.11 8.37 -11.94
C ALA A 286 1.03 7.83 -11.05
N MET A 287 1.50 8.67 -10.12
CA MET A 287 2.57 8.31 -9.19
C MET A 287 2.10 7.29 -8.14
N ASP A 288 0.83 7.24 -7.78
CA ASP A 288 0.30 6.21 -6.86
C ASP A 288 0.35 4.81 -7.51
N ALA A 289 -0.11 4.63 -8.75
CA ALA A 289 0.06 3.36 -9.47
C ALA A 289 1.54 2.99 -9.70
N TRP A 290 2.39 3.99 -9.99
CA TRP A 290 3.84 3.77 -10.10
C TRP A 290 4.50 3.39 -8.76
N CYS A 291 4.04 3.96 -7.64
CA CYS A 291 4.49 3.59 -6.31
C CYS A 291 3.99 2.19 -5.93
N THR A 292 2.79 1.78 -6.36
CA THR A 292 2.31 0.39 -6.23
C THR A 292 3.26 -0.57 -6.95
N MET A 293 3.66 -0.27 -8.19
CA MET A 293 4.70 -1.04 -8.90
C MET A 293 6.02 -1.09 -8.14
N THR A 294 6.49 0.07 -7.68
CA THR A 294 7.79 0.21 -7.02
C THR A 294 7.80 -0.51 -5.67
N ALA A 295 6.72 -0.45 -4.91
CA ALA A 295 6.51 -1.19 -3.67
C ALA A 295 6.51 -2.70 -3.90
N TYR A 296 5.76 -3.18 -4.89
CA TYR A 296 5.69 -4.61 -5.23
C TYR A 296 7.09 -5.17 -5.53
N ARG A 297 7.83 -4.49 -6.41
CA ARG A 297 9.20 -4.86 -6.78
C ARG A 297 10.14 -4.84 -5.58
N GLY A 298 10.06 -3.80 -4.75
CA GLY A 298 10.89 -3.69 -3.55
C GLY A 298 10.60 -4.79 -2.53
N LEU A 299 9.33 -5.11 -2.25
CA LEU A 299 8.96 -6.22 -1.37
C LEU A 299 9.47 -7.57 -1.89
N ARG A 300 9.35 -7.82 -3.20
CA ARG A 300 9.94 -9.03 -3.83
C ARG A 300 11.44 -9.10 -3.66
N GLN A 301 12.13 -7.98 -3.86
CA GLN A 301 13.58 -7.91 -3.68
C GLN A 301 13.99 -8.17 -2.22
N GLN A 302 13.28 -7.58 -1.25
CA GLN A 302 13.51 -7.84 0.17
C GLN A 302 13.25 -9.30 0.54
N ALA A 303 12.15 -9.88 0.05
CA ALA A 303 11.82 -11.29 0.27
C ALA A 303 12.92 -12.21 -0.28
N GLN A 304 13.37 -11.97 -1.51
CA GLN A 304 14.48 -12.71 -2.12
C GLN A 304 15.78 -12.59 -1.32
N HIS A 305 16.11 -11.39 -0.85
CA HIS A 305 17.31 -11.16 -0.03
C HIS A 305 17.27 -11.93 1.29
N GLU A 306 16.08 -12.12 1.87
CA GLU A 306 15.84 -12.89 3.09
C GLU A 306 15.59 -14.39 2.82
N GLY A 307 15.66 -14.85 1.57
CA GLY A 307 15.44 -16.24 1.18
C GLY A 307 13.98 -16.71 1.33
N LEU A 308 13.03 -15.78 1.30
CA LEU A 308 11.60 -16.07 1.39
C LEU A 308 11.00 -16.27 0.00
N LEU A 309 10.16 -17.31 -0.15
CA LEU A 309 9.32 -17.49 -1.32
C LEU A 309 8.09 -16.58 -1.20
N MET A 310 7.90 -15.66 -2.14
CA MET A 310 6.61 -14.99 -2.31
C MET A 310 5.65 -16.03 -2.91
N THR A 311 4.61 -16.38 -2.17
CA THR A 311 3.46 -17.07 -2.76
C THR A 311 2.59 -16.02 -3.44
N ASP A 312 2.45 -16.13 -4.75
CA ASP A 312 1.48 -15.36 -5.54
C ASP A 312 0.05 -15.72 -5.14
#